data_AF-A0A2E6EJS3-F1
#
_entry.id   AF-A0A2E6EJS3-F1
#
_cell.length_a   1.000
_cell.length_b   1.000
_cell.length_c   1.000
_cell.angle_alpha   90.00
_cell.angle_beta   90.00
_cell.angle_gamma   90.00
#
_symmetry.space_group_name_H-M   'P 1'
#
loop_
_entity.id
_entity.type
_entity.pdbx_description
1 polymer ?
#
loop_
_entity_poly.entity_id
_entity_poly.type
_entity_poly.pdbx_seq_one_letter_code
_entity_poly.pdbx_strand_id
1 'polypeptide(L)'
;MLLGVPAMFALRLICLSVVASMAALLCACGPIRSTVVLIQAERGLQEARALGSAELAPYPTEMSARLIAKAKEEQGYSSFDTATVLAEDARKLAGDALRLAKEASSPRSADELQVDSVTDDSAGDDDDSAAEGEAQP
;
A
#
# COMPACT_ATOMS: atom_id res chain seq x y z
N MET A 1 46.18 -48.90 -5.68
CA MET A 1 45.59 -47.68 -6.26
C MET A 1 44.08 -47.58 -5.91
N LEU A 2 43.70 -47.47 -4.63
CA LEU A 2 42.27 -47.47 -4.21
C LEU A 2 41.90 -46.39 -3.18
N LEU A 3 42.80 -45.47 -2.81
CA LEU A 3 42.53 -44.43 -1.81
C LEU A 3 41.99 -43.08 -2.37
N GLY A 4 41.77 -42.96 -3.68
CA GLY A 4 41.33 -41.69 -4.31
C GLY A 4 39.81 -41.49 -4.44
N VAL A 5 39.02 -42.56 -4.30
CA VAL A 5 37.57 -42.53 -4.51
C VAL A 5 36.80 -41.73 -3.43
N PRO A 6 37.08 -41.85 -2.11
CA PRO A 6 36.27 -41.19 -1.10
C PRO A 6 36.43 -39.66 -1.09
N ALA A 7 37.62 -39.15 -1.43
CA ALA A 7 37.89 -37.71 -1.48
C ALA A 7 37.11 -37.02 -2.62
N MET A 8 36.97 -37.67 -3.78
CA MET A 8 36.18 -37.14 -4.89
C MET A 8 34.67 -37.22 -4.63
N PHE A 9 34.19 -38.22 -3.89
CA PHE A 9 32.79 -38.28 -3.45
C PHE A 9 32.47 -37.23 -2.39
N ALA A 10 33.36 -37.00 -1.41
CA ALA A 10 33.19 -35.94 -0.42
C ALA A 10 33.15 -34.54 -1.06
N LEU A 11 34.04 -34.25 -2.01
CA LEU A 11 34.05 -32.97 -2.71
C LEU A 11 32.79 -32.77 -3.56
N ARG A 12 32.30 -33.82 -4.23
CA ARG A 12 31.04 -33.78 -4.99
C ARG A 12 29.84 -33.54 -4.07
N LEU A 13 29.78 -34.18 -2.91
CA LEU A 13 28.69 -33.99 -1.93
C LEU A 13 28.69 -32.57 -1.33
N ILE A 14 29.87 -32.01 -1.06
CA ILE A 14 30.00 -30.63 -0.60
C ILE A 14 29.52 -29.66 -1.69
N CYS A 15 29.97 -29.81 -2.94
CA CYS A 15 29.49 -28.97 -4.04
C CYS A 15 27.97 -29.11 -4.26
N LEU A 16 27.41 -30.32 -4.17
CA LEU A 16 25.96 -30.55 -4.25
C LEU A 16 25.20 -29.85 -3.13
N SER A 17 25.71 -29.88 -1.89
CA SER A 17 25.08 -29.19 -0.76
C SER A 17 25.07 -27.67 -0.93
N VAL A 18 26.15 -27.10 -1.47
CA VAL A 18 26.25 -25.66 -1.75
C VAL A 18 25.28 -25.27 -2.86
N VAL A 19 25.23 -26.04 -3.96
CA VAL A 19 24.32 -25.77 -5.09
C VAL A 19 22.85 -25.92 -4.66
N ALA A 20 22.52 -26.95 -3.87
CA ALA A 20 21.17 -27.14 -3.36
C ALA A 20 20.74 -26.00 -2.41
N SER A 21 21.66 -25.54 -1.57
CA SER A 21 21.41 -24.39 -0.69
C SER A 21 21.15 -23.13 -1.52
N MET A 22 21.98 -22.85 -2.54
CA MET A 22 21.77 -21.70 -3.43
C MET A 22 20.43 -21.78 -4.17
N ALA A 23 20.05 -22.96 -4.66
CA ALA A 23 18.76 -23.15 -5.34
C ALA A 23 17.56 -22.89 -4.40
N ALA A 24 17.67 -23.24 -3.12
CA ALA A 24 16.63 -22.97 -2.13
C ALA A 24 16.40 -21.46 -1.89
N LEU A 25 17.45 -20.63 -1.99
CA LEU A 25 17.30 -19.17 -1.87
C LEU A 25 16.51 -18.58 -3.05
N LEU A 26 16.61 -19.15 -4.25
CA LEU A 26 15.88 -18.64 -5.42
C LEU A 26 14.37 -18.94 -5.35
N CYS A 27 13.92 -19.92 -4.56
CA CYS A 27 12.51 -20.20 -4.35
C CYS A 27 11.83 -19.25 -3.33
N ALA A 28 12.58 -18.35 -2.67
CA ALA A 28 12.05 -17.49 -1.61
C ALA A 28 11.46 -16.14 -2.09
N CYS A 29 11.31 -15.94 -3.41
CA CYS A 29 10.91 -14.64 -3.97
C CYS A 29 9.52 -14.13 -3.52
N GLY A 30 8.56 -15.01 -3.20
CA GLY A 30 7.23 -14.64 -2.70
C GLY A 30 7.19 -14.28 -1.20
N PRO A 31 7.70 -15.16 -0.31
CA PRO A 31 7.72 -14.92 1.13
C PRO A 31 8.48 -13.66 1.54
N ILE A 32 9.62 -13.39 0.89
CA ILE A 32 10.44 -12.22 1.22
C ILE A 32 9.71 -10.93 0.83
N ARG A 33 9.16 -10.88 -0.39
CA ARG A 33 8.47 -9.68 -0.89
C ARG A 33 7.27 -9.31 -0.02
N SER A 34 6.39 -10.29 0.26
CA SER A 34 5.22 -10.07 1.12
C SER A 34 5.61 -9.54 2.49
N THR A 35 6.63 -10.13 3.13
CA THR A 35 7.13 -9.71 4.43
C THR A 35 7.68 -8.28 4.41
N VAL A 36 8.47 -7.91 3.39
CA VAL A 36 9.05 -6.58 3.28
C VAL A 36 7.97 -5.50 3.15
N VAL A 37 6.98 -5.72 2.28
CA VAL A 37 5.89 -4.75 2.08
C VAL A 37 5.02 -4.63 3.33
N LEU A 38 4.73 -5.76 4.00
CA LEU A 38 3.98 -5.76 5.25
C LEU A 38 4.67 -4.90 6.33
N ILE A 39 5.98 -5.08 6.51
CA ILE A 39 6.76 -4.28 7.48
C ILE A 39 6.71 -2.79 7.12
N GLN A 40 6.77 -2.43 5.82
CA GLN A 40 6.65 -1.04 5.39
C GLN A 40 5.27 -0.45 5.74
N ALA A 41 4.19 -1.22 5.50
CA ALA A 41 2.84 -0.80 5.86
C ALA A 41 2.69 -0.59 7.37
N GLU A 42 3.21 -1.51 8.19
CA GLU A 42 3.19 -1.40 9.65
C GLU A 42 3.93 -0.16 10.16
N ARG A 43 5.13 0.10 9.63
CA ARG A 43 5.90 1.30 9.99
C ARG A 43 5.14 2.57 9.64
N GLY A 44 4.61 2.66 8.42
CA GLY A 44 3.82 3.81 7.99
C GLY A 44 2.58 4.04 8.88
N LEU A 45 1.89 2.97 9.27
CA LEU A 45 0.73 3.08 10.16
C LEU A 45 1.13 3.51 11.58
N GLN A 46 2.25 3.01 12.10
CA GLN A 46 2.78 3.44 13.40
C GLN A 46 3.18 4.92 13.38
N GLU A 47 3.83 5.39 12.32
CA GLU A 47 4.15 6.80 12.13
C GLU A 47 2.88 7.67 12.06
N ALA A 48 1.86 7.23 11.32
CA ALA A 48 0.58 7.94 11.22
C ALA A 48 -0.09 8.04 12.60
N ARG A 49 -0.15 6.93 13.35
CA ARG A 49 -0.72 6.91 14.71
C ARG A 49 0.05 7.79 15.68
N ALA A 50 1.37 7.87 15.56
CA ALA A 50 2.19 8.76 16.38
C ALA A 50 1.85 10.24 16.16
N LEU A 51 1.32 10.61 14.98
CA LEU A 51 0.80 11.94 14.68
C LEU A 51 -0.70 12.11 14.98
N GLY A 52 -1.34 11.15 15.68
CA GLY A 52 -2.75 11.25 16.01
C GLY A 52 -3.70 10.95 14.84
N SER A 53 -3.25 10.20 13.82
CA SER A 53 -4.09 9.87 12.66
C SER A 53 -5.38 9.11 13.02
N ALA A 54 -5.46 8.49 14.20
CA ALA A 54 -6.68 7.86 14.68
C ALA A 54 -7.86 8.84 14.82
N GLU A 55 -7.56 10.10 15.17
CA GLU A 55 -8.57 11.16 15.31
C GLU A 55 -8.65 12.03 14.05
N LEU A 56 -7.49 12.35 13.46
CA LEU A 56 -7.39 13.25 12.31
C LEU A 56 -7.76 12.58 10.97
N ALA A 57 -7.54 11.27 10.86
CA ALA A 57 -7.75 10.48 9.65
C ALA A 57 -8.22 9.05 9.99
N PRO A 58 -9.40 8.90 10.61
CA PRO A 58 -9.84 7.62 11.19
C PRO A 58 -10.00 6.52 10.14
N TYR A 59 -10.61 6.85 8.99
CA TYR A 59 -10.87 5.88 7.93
C TYR A 59 -9.59 5.21 7.39
N PRO A 60 -8.60 5.96 6.84
CA PRO A 60 -7.40 5.33 6.28
C PRO A 60 -6.56 4.63 7.36
N THR A 61 -6.57 5.15 8.60
CA THR A 61 -5.87 4.52 9.74
C THR A 61 -6.47 3.15 10.06
N GLU A 62 -7.79 3.07 10.25
CA GLU A 62 -8.45 1.81 10.62
C GLU A 62 -8.49 0.82 9.46
N MET A 63 -8.71 1.29 8.23
CA MET A 63 -8.70 0.43 7.06
C MET A 63 -7.30 -0.16 6.81
N SER A 64 -6.24 0.65 6.94
CA SER A 64 -4.85 0.16 6.87
C SER A 64 -4.58 -0.92 7.92
N ALA A 65 -5.03 -0.71 9.17
CA ALA A 65 -4.86 -1.69 10.24
C ALA A 65 -5.54 -3.04 9.93
N ARG A 66 -6.76 -2.99 9.38
CA ARG A 66 -7.52 -4.19 8.95
C ARG A 66 -6.83 -4.92 7.80
N LEU A 67 -6.31 -4.20 6.82
CA LEU A 67 -5.58 -4.81 5.70
C LEU A 67 -4.27 -5.44 6.15
N ILE A 68 -3.53 -4.83 7.09
CA ILE A 68 -2.33 -5.45 7.69
C ILE A 68 -2.70 -6.76 8.38
N ALA A 69 -3.77 -6.77 9.17
CA ALA A 69 -4.25 -7.98 9.83
C ALA A 69 -4.60 -9.06 8.80
N LYS A 70 -5.35 -8.70 7.75
CA LYS A 70 -5.73 -9.63 6.68
C LYS A 70 -4.53 -10.15 5.89
N ALA A 71 -3.55 -9.29 5.59
CA ALA A 71 -2.33 -9.69 4.92
C ALA A 71 -1.53 -10.73 5.73
N LYS A 72 -1.49 -10.59 7.06
CA LYS A 72 -0.87 -11.59 7.95
C LYS A 72 -1.61 -12.92 7.96
N GLU A 73 -2.94 -12.91 7.89
CA GLU A 73 -3.72 -14.14 7.74
C GLU A 73 -3.35 -14.87 6.45
N GLU A 74 -3.35 -14.16 5.31
CA GLU A 74 -3.00 -14.74 4.02
C GLU A 74 -1.54 -15.24 3.96
N GLN A 75 -0.62 -14.52 4.62
CA GLN A 75 0.76 -14.98 4.79
C GLN A 75 0.82 -16.29 5.58
N GLY A 76 -0.01 -16.45 6.61
CA GLY A 76 -0.16 -17.69 7.37
C GLY A 76 -0.69 -18.85 6.53
N TYR A 77 -1.55 -18.57 5.55
CA TYR A 77 -2.01 -19.55 4.55
C TYR A 77 -1.00 -19.82 3.42
N SER A 78 0.20 -19.23 3.48
CA SER A 78 1.18 -19.25 2.39
C SER A 78 0.68 -18.64 1.06
N SER A 79 -0.38 -17.84 1.11
CA SER A 79 -0.93 -17.08 -0.02
C SER A 79 -0.16 -15.77 -0.20
N PHE A 80 1.13 -15.86 -0.53
CA PHE A 80 2.05 -14.70 -0.52
C PHE A 80 1.71 -13.61 -1.56
N ASP A 81 1.12 -13.96 -2.70
CA ASP A 81 0.69 -12.96 -3.69
C ASP A 81 -0.47 -12.11 -3.15
N THR A 82 -1.50 -12.77 -2.61
CA THR A 82 -2.64 -12.07 -1.99
C THR A 82 -2.19 -11.22 -0.79
N ALA A 83 -1.31 -11.78 0.06
CA ALA A 83 -0.73 -11.04 1.18
C ALA A 83 0.04 -9.80 0.71
N THR A 84 0.77 -9.90 -0.41
CA THR A 84 1.51 -8.77 -1.00
C THR A 84 0.56 -7.67 -1.47
N VAL A 85 -0.50 -8.01 -2.20
CA VAL A 85 -1.49 -7.02 -2.68
C VAL A 85 -2.15 -6.30 -1.51
N LEU A 86 -2.61 -7.05 -0.50
CA LEU A 86 -3.21 -6.47 0.71
C LEU A 86 -2.23 -5.56 1.46
N ALA A 87 -0.96 -5.96 1.56
CA ALA A 87 0.08 -5.15 2.21
C ALA A 87 0.40 -3.88 1.40
N GLU A 88 0.40 -3.94 0.07
CA GLU A 88 0.61 -2.77 -0.80
C GLU A 88 -0.53 -1.76 -0.62
N ASP A 89 -1.78 -2.21 -0.53
CA ASP A 89 -2.93 -1.35 -0.29
C ASP A 89 -2.94 -0.78 1.13
N ALA A 90 -2.57 -1.59 2.13
CA ALA A 90 -2.39 -1.11 3.49
C ALA A 90 -1.32 -0.02 3.58
N ARG A 91 -0.21 -0.18 2.83
CA ARG A 91 0.88 0.81 2.76
C ARG A 91 0.42 2.12 2.16
N LYS A 92 -0.41 2.10 1.10
CA LYS A 92 -0.99 3.31 0.50
C LYS A 92 -1.86 4.05 1.53
N LEU A 93 -2.78 3.33 2.17
CA LEU A 93 -3.66 3.93 3.18
C LEU A 93 -2.91 4.45 4.41
N ALA A 94 -1.84 3.78 4.84
CA ALA A 94 -0.96 4.28 5.90
C ALA A 94 -0.30 5.61 5.49
N GLY A 95 0.14 5.72 4.24
CA GLY A 95 0.66 6.96 3.67
C GLY A 95 -0.37 8.09 3.62
N ASP A 96 -1.61 7.77 3.23
CA ASP A 96 -2.72 8.74 3.24
C ASP A 96 -3.07 9.20 4.66
N ALA A 97 -3.14 8.27 5.62
CA ALA A 97 -3.37 8.59 7.02
C ALA A 97 -2.27 9.53 7.57
N LEU A 98 -1.01 9.25 7.25
CA LEU A 98 0.12 10.08 7.65
C LEU A 98 0.04 11.48 7.03
N ARG A 99 -0.28 11.56 5.74
CA ARG A 99 -0.43 12.83 5.02
C ARG A 99 -1.54 13.68 5.62
N LEU A 100 -2.72 13.11 5.82
CA LEU A 100 -3.88 13.81 6.41
C LEU A 100 -3.60 14.26 7.85
N ALA A 101 -2.96 13.41 8.65
CA ALA A 101 -2.57 13.79 10.01
C ALA A 101 -1.59 14.97 10.01
N LYS A 102 -0.61 14.98 9.10
CA LYS A 102 0.32 16.11 8.94
C LYS A 102 -0.41 17.40 8.53
N GLU A 103 -1.29 17.32 7.53
CA GLU A 103 -2.08 18.46 7.04
C GLU A 103 -2.98 19.05 8.13
N ALA A 104 -3.65 18.20 8.91
CA ALA A 104 -4.52 18.63 10.01
C ALA A 104 -3.74 19.12 11.25
N SER A 105 -2.52 18.62 11.48
CA SER A 105 -1.65 19.08 12.57
C SER A 105 -0.92 20.39 12.28
N SER A 106 -0.87 20.82 11.02
CA SER A 106 -0.20 22.07 10.63
C SER A 106 -1.08 23.27 11.00
N PRO A 107 -0.54 24.30 11.68
CA PRO A 107 -1.31 25.45 12.16
C PRO A 107 -1.93 26.33 11.04
N ARG A 108 -1.73 25.98 9.77
CA ARG A 108 -2.20 26.74 8.61
C ARG A 108 -3.59 26.31 8.11
N SER A 109 -4.09 25.13 8.47
CA SER A 109 -5.40 24.62 8.02
C SER A 109 -6.59 25.07 8.89
N ALA A 110 -6.33 25.78 10.00
CA ALA A 110 -7.38 26.39 10.81
C ALA A 110 -7.97 27.68 10.20
N ASP A 111 -7.33 28.26 9.19
CA ASP A 111 -7.71 29.57 8.61
C ASP A 111 -8.46 29.45 7.26
N GLU A 112 -8.53 28.26 6.66
CA GLU A 112 -9.06 28.05 5.28
C GLU A 112 -10.28 27.10 5.24
N LEU A 113 -11.11 27.09 6.30
CA LEU A 113 -12.41 26.39 6.32
C LEU A 113 -13.60 27.32 6.63
N GLN A 114 -13.41 28.63 6.47
CA GLN A 114 -14.47 29.59 6.14
C GLN A 114 -14.13 30.18 4.77
N VAL A 115 -15.16 30.43 3.92
CA VAL A 115 -15.12 30.78 2.47
C VAL A 115 -15.33 29.50 1.62
N ASP A 116 -16.50 29.15 1.08
CA ASP A 116 -17.73 29.87 0.77
C ASP A 116 -18.94 28.92 0.81
N SER A 117 -19.91 29.20 1.67
CA SER A 117 -21.29 28.72 1.49
C SER A 117 -22.28 29.88 1.51
N VAL A 118 -21.87 31.02 0.91
CA VAL A 118 -22.73 32.19 0.73
C VAL A 118 -22.57 32.70 -0.70
N THR A 119 -23.47 32.23 -1.56
CA THR A 119 -24.18 33.03 -2.57
C THR A 119 -25.59 32.44 -2.57
N ASP A 120 -26.43 32.80 -1.60
CA ASP A 120 -27.43 33.88 -1.72
C ASP A 120 -27.47 34.61 -3.06
N ASP A 121 -28.68 34.63 -3.61
CA ASP A 121 -29.25 35.56 -4.59
C ASP A 121 -28.56 35.76 -5.95
N SER A 122 -29.08 35.05 -6.95
CA SER A 122 -29.33 35.69 -8.23
C SER A 122 -30.69 35.25 -8.76
N ALA A 123 -31.64 36.17 -8.65
CA ALA A 123 -32.63 36.49 -9.67
C ALA A 123 -32.16 36.03 -11.07
N GLY A 124 -32.96 35.31 -11.84
CA GLY A 124 -34.13 35.90 -12.47
C GLY A 124 -33.66 36.75 -13.63
N ASP A 125 -33.43 36.11 -14.78
CA ASP A 125 -33.50 36.74 -16.10
C ASP A 125 -33.93 35.67 -17.09
N ASP A 126 -35.21 35.77 -17.45
CA ASP A 126 -35.80 35.21 -18.66
C ASP A 126 -35.09 35.83 -19.87
N ASP A 127 -34.44 35.02 -20.72
CA ASP A 127 -34.15 35.44 -22.09
C ASP A 127 -34.48 34.33 -23.08
N ASP A 128 -35.66 34.54 -23.65
CA ASP A 128 -36.24 34.01 -24.87
C ASP A 128 -35.34 34.37 -26.06
N SER A 129 -34.91 33.41 -26.88
CA SER A 129 -34.53 33.67 -28.27
C SER A 129 -34.48 32.40 -29.11
N ALA A 130 -35.45 32.34 -30.02
CA ALA A 130 -35.61 31.41 -31.12
C ALA A 130 -34.50 31.49 -32.19
N ALA A 131 -34.32 30.38 -32.92
CA ALA A 131 -34.05 30.28 -34.37
C ALA A 131 -33.61 28.81 -34.65
N GLU A 132 -34.42 27.95 -35.26
CA GLU A 132 -34.63 27.81 -36.72
C GLU A 132 -33.31 27.75 -37.52
N GLY A 133 -33.09 26.65 -38.27
CA GLY A 133 -32.05 26.66 -39.30
C GLY A 133 -31.52 25.32 -39.78
N GLU A 134 -32.31 24.65 -40.62
CA GLU A 134 -31.90 23.88 -41.81
C GLU A 134 -30.81 22.78 -41.71
N ALA A 135 -31.29 21.53 -41.76
CA ALA A 135 -30.56 20.43 -42.38
C ALA A 135 -30.86 20.41 -43.88
N GLN A 136 -29.83 20.43 -44.71
CA GLN A 136 -29.89 20.17 -46.15
C GLN A 136 -28.73 19.26 -46.57
N PRO A 137 -28.87 18.56 -47.72
CA PRO A 137 -28.91 17.10 -47.83
C PRO A 137 -27.57 16.36 -47.90
#